data_AF-A0A4Y2EFW0-F1
#
_entry.id   AF-A0A4Y2EFW0-F1
#
_cell.length_a   1.000
_cell.length_b   1.000
_cell.length_c   1.000
_cell.angle_alpha   90.00
_cell.angle_beta   90.00
_cell.angle_gamma   90.00
#
_symmetry.space_group_name_H-M   'P 1'
#
loop_
_entity.id
_entity.type
_entity.pdbx_description
1 polymer ?
#
loop_
_entity_poly.entity_id
_entity_poly.type
_entity_poly.pdbx_seq_one_letter_code
_entity_poly.pdbx_strand_id
1 'polypeptide(L)'
;MSLSRAVSIINRNRRKREYRSNETVEESFPRRSHRNEKNRVKRFSVRSEVSRLQEHSCGSITGLCSFCLARFWEKEVNSSGKYTKCGHDKNSFVGNIEVFADQ
;
A
#
# COMPACT_ATOMS: atom_id res chain seq x y z
N MET A 1 4.54 6.65 -26.57
CA MET A 1 5.47 5.52 -26.80
C MET A 1 5.09 4.89 -28.14
N SER A 2 6.01 4.73 -29.10
CA SER A 2 5.66 4.22 -30.44
C SER A 2 5.39 2.71 -30.42
N LEU A 3 4.58 2.22 -31.37
CA LEU A 3 4.32 0.79 -31.54
C LEU A 3 5.62 -0.01 -31.77
N SER A 4 6.53 0.52 -32.59
CA SER A 4 7.85 -0.08 -32.85
C SER A 4 8.68 -0.24 -31.57
N ARG A 5 8.60 0.74 -30.66
CA ARG A 5 9.28 0.69 -29.36
C ARG A 5 8.64 -0.34 -28.43
N ALA A 6 7.31 -0.43 -28.40
CA ALA A 6 6.58 -1.39 -27.60
C ALA A 6 6.89 -2.85 -28.02
N VAL A 7 6.85 -3.13 -29.33
CA VAL A 7 7.19 -4.44 -29.89
C VAL A 7 8.63 -4.84 -29.54
N SER A 8 9.57 -3.90 -29.63
CA SER A 8 10.97 -4.13 -29.27
C SER A 8 11.14 -4.49 -27.78
N ILE A 9 10.39 -3.84 -26.89
CA ILE A 9 10.40 -4.13 -25.45
C ILE A 9 9.85 -5.54 -25.19
N ILE A 10 8.74 -5.89 -25.82
CA ILE A 10 8.09 -7.20 -25.68
C ILE A 10 9.05 -8.32 -26.12
N ASN A 11 9.67 -8.18 -27.30
CA ASN A 11 10.61 -9.16 -27.82
C ASN A 11 11.86 -9.29 -26.93
N ARG A 12 12.40 -8.17 -26.45
CA ARG A 12 13.52 -8.18 -25.51
C ARG A 12 13.16 -8.89 -24.20
N ASN A 13 11.95 -8.66 -23.68
CA ASN A 13 11.47 -9.29 -22.45
C ASN A 13 11.19 -10.78 -22.63
N ARG A 14 10.72 -11.20 -23.82
CA ARG A 14 10.56 -12.61 -24.18
C ARG A 14 11.91 -13.33 -24.16
N ARG A 15 12.92 -12.82 -24.87
CA ARG A 15 14.27 -13.41 -24.87
C ARG A 15 14.87 -13.52 -23.46
N LYS A 16 14.66 -12.50 -22.62
CA LYS A 16 15.08 -12.53 -21.20
C LYS A 16 14.37 -13.61 -20.38
N ARG A 17 13.12 -13.95 -20.69
CA ARG A 17 12.38 -15.02 -20.02
C ARG A 17 12.93 -16.39 -20.43
N GLU A 18 13.13 -16.61 -21.72
CA GLU A 18 13.74 -17.84 -22.26
C GLU A 18 15.16 -18.06 -21.71
N TYR A 19 15.99 -17.01 -21.65
CA TYR A 19 17.31 -17.13 -21.03
C TYR A 19 17.22 -17.53 -19.55
N ARG A 20 16.29 -16.93 -18.79
CA ARG A 20 16.12 -17.21 -17.36
C ARG A 20 15.48 -18.57 -17.06
N SER A 21 14.72 -19.16 -17.98
CA SER A 21 14.18 -20.50 -17.79
C SER A 21 15.24 -21.57 -17.93
N ASN A 22 16.31 -21.27 -18.68
CA ASN A 22 17.40 -22.19 -18.97
C ASN A 22 18.65 -21.91 -18.12
N GLU A 23 18.64 -20.82 -17.33
CA GLU A 23 19.74 -20.41 -16.47
C GLU A 23 19.90 -21.40 -15.30
N THR A 24 21.15 -21.81 -15.04
CA THR A 24 21.48 -22.61 -13.87
C THR A 24 21.39 -21.77 -12.59
N VAL A 25 21.39 -22.43 -11.43
CA VAL A 25 21.37 -21.71 -10.14
C VAL A 25 22.56 -20.75 -10.02
N GLU A 26 23.75 -21.21 -10.43
CA GLU A 26 25.00 -20.44 -10.37
C GLU A 26 25.03 -19.23 -11.29
N GLU A 27 24.56 -19.36 -12.52
CA GLU A 27 24.39 -18.22 -13.42
C GLU A 27 23.38 -17.21 -12.87
N SER A 28 22.36 -17.69 -12.15
CA SER A 28 21.34 -16.82 -11.55
C SER A 28 21.80 -16.05 -10.31
N PHE A 29 22.87 -16.50 -9.64
CA PHE A 29 23.33 -15.94 -8.36
C PHE A 29 23.68 -14.45 -8.42
N PRO A 30 24.51 -13.96 -9.36
CA PRO A 30 24.84 -12.54 -9.47
C PRO A 30 23.59 -11.66 -9.62
N ARG A 31 22.62 -12.12 -10.42
CA ARG A 31 21.37 -11.41 -10.67
C ARG A 31 20.46 -11.39 -9.43
N ARG A 32 20.38 -12.50 -8.69
CA ARG A 32 19.65 -12.58 -7.40
C ARG A 32 20.32 -11.70 -6.35
N SER A 33 21.64 -11.77 -6.22
CA SER A 33 22.44 -10.97 -5.30
C SER A 33 22.22 -9.47 -5.54
N HIS A 34 22.32 -9.00 -6.78
CA HIS A 34 22.07 -7.60 -7.13
C HIS A 34 20.64 -7.15 -6.81
N ARG A 35 19.65 -8.01 -7.05
CA ARG A 35 18.26 -7.73 -6.67
C ARG A 35 18.11 -7.65 -5.15
N ASN A 36 18.74 -8.54 -4.40
CA ASN A 36 18.70 -8.56 -2.95
C ASN A 36 19.36 -7.31 -2.37
N GLU A 37 20.49 -6.86 -2.89
CA GLU A 37 21.16 -5.63 -2.45
C GLU A 37 20.27 -4.40 -2.69
N LYS A 38 19.68 -4.28 -3.88
CA LYS A 38 18.71 -3.21 -4.17
C LYS A 38 17.51 -3.24 -3.22
N ASN A 39 17.01 -4.43 -2.91
CA ASN A 39 15.90 -4.58 -1.96
C ASN A 39 16.33 -4.22 -0.53
N ARG A 40 17.57 -4.54 -0.13
CA ARG A 40 18.13 -4.17 1.17
C ARG A 40 18.18 -2.65 1.34
N VAL A 41 18.69 -1.94 0.34
CA VAL A 41 18.71 -0.47 0.33
C VAL A 41 17.31 0.12 0.42
N LYS A 42 16.34 -0.41 -0.35
CA LYS A 42 14.94 0.03 -0.26
C LYS A 42 14.32 -0.20 1.11
N ARG A 43 14.52 -1.38 1.70
CA ARG A 43 14.02 -1.69 3.05
C ARG A 43 14.63 -0.76 4.10
N PHE A 44 15.92 -0.43 3.97
CA PHE A 44 16.57 0.53 4.85
C PHE A 44 15.97 1.93 4.71
N SER A 45 15.70 2.38 3.48
CA SER A 45 15.01 3.66 3.21
C SER A 45 13.62 3.70 3.86
N VAL A 46 12.80 2.66 3.66
CA VAL A 46 11.47 2.58 4.28
C VAL A 46 11.57 2.55 5.80
N ARG A 47 12.53 1.81 6.37
CA ARG A 47 12.72 1.77 7.82
C ARG A 47 13.10 3.14 8.39
N SER A 48 13.94 3.91 7.67
CA SER A 48 14.27 5.29 8.01
C SER A 48 13.07 6.23 7.94
N GLU A 49 12.23 6.09 6.92
CA GLU A 49 10.98 6.85 6.80
C GLU A 49 9.98 6.49 7.90
N VAL A 50 9.80 5.19 8.20
CA VAL A 50 8.94 4.71 9.28
C VAL A 50 9.42 5.21 10.64
N SER A 51 10.73 5.26 10.90
CA SER A 51 11.27 5.85 12.14
C SER A 51 10.99 7.35 12.27
N ARG A 52 10.66 8.05 11.18
CA ARG A 52 10.24 9.47 11.20
C ARG A 52 8.73 9.63 11.32
N LEU A 53 7.95 8.56 11.18
CA LEU A 53 6.51 8.61 11.38
C LEU A 53 6.24 8.65 12.87
N GLN A 54 5.57 9.72 13.31
CA GLN A 54 5.00 9.77 14.64
C GLN A 54 3.85 8.77 14.71
N GLU A 55 3.85 7.90 15.71
CA GLU A 55 2.70 7.04 15.98
C GLU A 55 1.49 7.93 16.29
N HIS A 56 0.47 7.85 15.43
CA HIS A 56 -0.81 8.50 15.71
C HIS A 56 -1.63 7.54 16.57
N SER A 57 -2.16 8.04 17.68
CA SER A 57 -3.10 7.27 18.49
C SER A 57 -4.45 7.25 17.80
N CYS A 58 -4.83 6.10 17.22
CA CYS A 58 -6.17 5.90 16.65
C CYS A 58 -7.27 5.78 17.72
N GLY A 59 -6.94 5.83 19.01
CA GLY A 59 -7.89 5.61 20.11
C GLY A 59 -8.30 4.14 20.23
N SER A 60 -9.49 3.89 20.78
CA SER A 60 -10.10 2.55 20.89
C SER A 60 -11.12 2.32 19.77
N ILE A 61 -11.35 1.04 19.43
CA ILE A 61 -12.35 0.62 18.44
C ILE A 61 -13.76 0.52 19.06
N THR A 62 -14.23 1.61 19.64
CA THR A 62 -15.47 1.69 20.44
C THR A 62 -16.61 2.39 19.70
N GLY A 63 -16.32 3.19 18.66
CA GLY A 63 -17.36 3.86 17.88
C GLY A 63 -18.17 2.89 17.04
N LEU A 64 -19.49 3.09 16.95
CA LEU A 64 -20.39 2.33 16.08
C LEU A 64 -20.98 3.26 15.03
N CYS A 65 -20.90 2.87 13.76
CA CYS A 65 -21.56 3.61 12.70
C CYS A 65 -23.07 3.42 12.78
N SER A 66 -23.84 4.51 12.82
CA SER A 66 -25.30 4.49 12.92
C SER A 66 -26.01 3.78 11.75
N PHE A 67 -25.36 3.68 10.59
CA PHE A 67 -25.93 3.04 9.39
C PHE A 67 -25.61 1.54 9.32
N CYS A 68 -24.32 1.19 9.43
CA CYS A 68 -23.83 -0.18 9.23
C CYS A 68 -23.62 -0.95 10.54
N LEU A 69 -23.72 -0.28 11.70
CA LEU A 69 -23.32 -0.77 13.03
C LEU A 69 -21.88 -1.32 13.09
N ALA A 70 -21.06 -1.02 12.08
CA ALA A 70 -19.66 -1.42 12.07
C ALA A 70 -18.89 -0.61 13.10
N ARG A 71 -17.94 -1.28 13.76
CA ARG A 71 -17.04 -0.62 14.71
C ARG A 71 -15.98 0.21 13.97
N PHE A 72 -15.64 1.37 14.52
CA PHE A 72 -14.58 2.24 14.02
C PHE A 72 -13.71 2.79 15.16
N TRP A 73 -12.51 3.26 14.81
CA TRP A 73 -11.54 3.85 15.73
C TRP A 73 -11.90 5.31 16.04
N GLU A 74 -12.18 5.65 17.29
CA GLU A 74 -12.72 6.98 17.65
C GLU A 74 -11.85 8.17 17.25
N LYS A 75 -10.52 7.99 17.22
CA LYS A 75 -9.58 9.08 16.90
C LYS A 75 -8.96 8.94 15.51
N GLU A 76 -9.39 7.97 14.72
CA GLU A 76 -8.88 7.81 13.35
C GLU A 76 -9.47 8.87 12.45
N VAL A 77 -8.63 9.74 11.91
CA VAL A 77 -9.05 10.74 10.92
C VAL A 77 -8.45 10.37 9.57
N ASN A 78 -9.26 10.49 8.52
CA ASN A 78 -8.74 10.41 7.16
C ASN A 78 -7.75 11.56 6.87
N SER A 79 -7.10 11.52 5.70
CA SER A 79 -6.14 12.55 5.26
C SER A 79 -6.72 13.97 5.14
N SER A 80 -8.05 14.13 5.16
CA SER A 80 -8.71 15.45 5.21
C SER A 80 -9.08 15.90 6.62
N GLY A 81 -8.80 15.09 7.64
CA GLY A 81 -8.98 15.39 9.06
C GLY A 81 -10.43 15.34 9.54
N LYS A 82 -11.35 14.75 8.77
CA LYS A 82 -12.79 14.99 8.97
C LYS A 82 -13.63 13.77 9.32
N TYR A 83 -13.22 12.55 8.99
CA TYR A 83 -14.08 11.37 9.20
C TYR A 83 -13.32 10.06 9.44
N THR A 84 -13.92 9.18 10.25
CA THR A 84 -13.65 7.74 10.36
C THR A 84 -14.42 7.00 9.27
N LYS A 85 -13.76 6.12 8.51
CA LYS A 85 -14.41 5.40 7.40
C LYS A 85 -15.11 4.13 7.93
N CYS A 86 -16.45 4.01 7.86
CA CYS A 86 -17.10 2.69 7.99
C CYS A 86 -16.67 1.81 6.80
N GLY A 87 -16.27 0.57 7.07
CA GLY A 87 -15.71 -0.37 6.09
C GLY A 87 -16.70 -0.96 5.07
N HIS A 88 -17.84 -0.31 4.81
CA HIS A 88 -18.79 -0.75 3.77
C HIS A 88 -18.49 -0.11 2.41
N ASP A 89 -18.73 -0.88 1.35
CA ASP A 89 -18.35 -0.57 -0.03
C ASP A 89 -18.94 0.74 -0.57
N LYS A 90 -18.02 1.54 -1.16
CA LYS A 90 -18.17 2.51 -2.25
C LYS A 90 -19.12 3.71 -2.13
N ASN A 91 -19.90 3.88 -1.07
CA ASN A 91 -20.65 5.13 -0.87
C ASN A 91 -20.16 5.89 0.36
N SER A 92 -19.31 6.87 0.11
CA SER A 92 -18.98 7.96 1.02
C SER A 92 -20.26 8.73 1.36
N PHE A 93 -21.02 8.29 2.35
CA PHE A 93 -22.11 9.12 2.86
C PHE A 93 -21.52 10.31 3.60
N VAL A 94 -21.60 11.46 2.93
CA VAL A 94 -21.48 12.79 3.52
C VAL A 94 -22.73 12.98 4.38
N GLY A 95 -22.64 12.59 5.63
CA GLY A 95 -23.60 12.95 6.65
C GLY A 95 -22.79 13.44 7.83
N ASN A 96 -22.95 14.71 8.19
CA ASN A 96 -22.50 15.22 9.47
C ASN A 96 -23.01 14.25 10.53
N ILE A 97 -22.10 13.51 11.17
CA ILE A 97 -22.42 12.85 12.43
C ILE A 97 -22.50 14.01 13.42
N GLU A 98 -23.66 14.64 13.48
CA GLU A 98 -24.02 15.46 14.63
C GLU A 98 -23.91 14.55 15.84
N VAL A 99 -22.84 14.74 16.58
CA VAL A 99 -22.66 14.15 17.90
C VAL A 99 -23.72 14.82 18.77
N PHE A 100 -24.90 14.21 18.85
CA PHE A 100 -25.76 14.42 20.01
C PHE A 100 -25.03 13.80 21.19
N ALA A 101 -24.27 14.66 21.88
CA ALA A 101 -23.89 14.43 23.25
C ALA A 101 -25.18 14.50 24.08
N ASP A 102 -25.75 13.34 24.41
CA ASP A 102 -26.80 13.29 25.43
C ASP A 102 -26.18 13.35 26.83
N GLN A 103 -26.90 14.11 27.67
CA GLN A 103 -26.63 14.63 29.02
C GLN A 103 -26.13 13.61 30.05
#